data_AF-A0A963YWI0-F1
#
_entry.id   AF-A0A963YWI0-F1
#
_cell.length_a   1.000
_cell.length_b   1.000
_cell.length_c   1.000
_cell.angle_alpha   90.00
_cell.angle_beta   90.00
_cell.angle_gamma   90.00
#
_symmetry.space_group_name_H-M   'P 1'
#
loop_
_entity.id
_entity.type
_entity.pdbx_description
1 polymer ?
#
loop_
_entity_poly.entity_id
_entity_poly.type
_entity_poly.pdbx_seq_one_letter_code
_entity_poly.pdbx_strand_id
1 'polypeptide(L)'
;MEPMKPMAPMKPMEPMSAPEAWWPADLGHPTTSGGQNTMRYAFFSEKHRLLIEKDGKLTAYDTGDHRISGVSQQQSQGQELVFTSQNGTVDLDDLKWIGC
;
A
#
# COMPACT_ATOMS: atom_id res chain seq x y z
N MET A 1 -39.85 -24.31 31.31
CA MET A 1 -39.36 -22.93 31.09
C MET A 1 -37.93 -22.90 31.60
N GLU A 2 -36.96 -23.02 30.71
CA GLU A 2 -35.54 -23.02 31.09
C GLU A 2 -35.09 -21.57 31.33
N PRO A 3 -34.40 -21.27 32.45
CA PRO A 3 -33.97 -19.92 32.75
C PRO A 3 -32.84 -19.50 31.80
N MET A 4 -32.94 -18.26 31.31
CA MET A 4 -32.03 -17.66 30.34
C MET A 4 -30.58 -17.65 30.87
N LYS A 5 -29.65 -18.17 30.06
CA LYS A 5 -28.21 -18.06 30.28
C LYS A 5 -27.80 -16.57 30.34
N PRO A 6 -27.01 -16.13 31.33
CA PRO A 6 -26.52 -14.75 31.36
C PRO A 6 -25.56 -14.52 30.19
N MET A 7 -25.74 -13.40 29.50
CA MET A 7 -24.87 -12.95 28.41
C MET A 7 -23.43 -12.81 28.92
N ALA A 8 -22.50 -13.46 28.22
CA ALA A 8 -21.08 -13.34 28.50
C ALA A 8 -20.62 -11.87 28.32
N PRO A 9 -19.72 -11.36 29.18
CA PRO A 9 -19.17 -10.02 29.01
C PRO A 9 -18.38 -9.97 27.70
N MET A 10 -18.66 -8.96 26.89
CA MET A 10 -17.96 -8.70 25.63
C MET A 10 -16.46 -8.63 25.92
N LYS A 11 -15.67 -9.52 25.29
CA LYS A 11 -14.21 -9.45 25.33
C LYS A 11 -13.80 -8.05 24.84
N PRO A 12 -12.76 -7.43 25.43
CA PRO A 12 -12.17 -6.23 24.86
C PRO A 12 -11.82 -6.54 23.40
N MET A 13 -12.27 -5.70 22.49
CA MET A 13 -11.90 -5.78 21.08
C MET A 13 -10.37 -5.93 21.03
N GLU A 14 -9.88 -7.09 20.62
CA GLU A 14 -8.47 -7.28 20.32
C GLU A 14 -8.06 -6.12 19.40
N PRO A 15 -6.97 -5.38 19.67
CA PRO A 15 -6.54 -4.33 18.75
C PRO A 15 -6.42 -5.02 17.40
N MET A 16 -7.27 -4.61 16.44
CA MET A 16 -7.29 -5.20 15.11
C MET A 16 -5.84 -5.30 14.68
N SER A 17 -5.31 -6.53 14.60
CA SER A 17 -3.96 -6.76 14.14
C SER A 17 -3.84 -5.94 12.87
N ALA A 18 -3.01 -4.89 12.90
CA ALA A 18 -2.77 -4.10 11.71
C ALA A 18 -2.43 -5.13 10.64
N PRO A 19 -3.17 -5.17 9.51
CA PRO A 19 -3.04 -6.24 8.54
C PRO A 19 -1.55 -6.40 8.25
N GLU A 20 -1.05 -7.63 8.38
CA GLU A 20 0.35 -7.94 8.23
C GLU A 20 0.89 -7.21 7.01
N ALA A 21 1.89 -6.35 7.24
CA ALA A 21 2.42 -5.48 6.20
C ALA A 21 2.87 -6.36 5.02
N TRP A 22 2.29 -6.14 3.84
CA TRP A 22 2.61 -6.92 2.63
C TRP A 22 3.97 -6.54 2.04
N TRP A 23 4.66 -5.59 2.65
CA TRP A 23 5.99 -5.14 2.31
C TRP A 23 7.02 -5.67 3.34
N PRO A 24 8.29 -5.81 2.97
CA PRO A 24 9.32 -6.30 3.87
C PRO A 24 9.53 -5.35 5.06
N ALA A 25 9.68 -5.94 6.25
CA ALA A 25 9.86 -5.20 7.50
C ALA A 25 11.10 -4.29 7.53
N ASP A 26 12.12 -4.58 6.71
CA ASP A 26 13.33 -3.75 6.56
C ASP A 26 13.04 -2.31 6.10
N LEU A 27 11.94 -2.12 5.37
CA LEU A 27 11.51 -0.81 4.92
C LEU A 27 10.79 0.00 6.00
N GLY A 28 10.35 -0.66 7.08
CA GLY A 28 9.65 -0.04 8.19
C GLY A 28 8.24 0.41 7.83
N HIS A 29 7.91 1.66 8.14
CA HIS A 29 6.58 2.22 7.99
C HIS A 29 6.49 3.07 6.72
N PRO A 30 5.51 2.81 5.83
CA PRO A 30 5.32 3.65 4.67
C PRO A 30 4.80 5.03 5.08
N THR A 31 5.32 6.06 4.43
CA THR A 31 4.84 7.44 4.54
C THR A 31 3.45 7.59 3.95
N THR A 32 3.20 6.86 2.87
CA THR A 32 1.92 6.82 2.15
C THR A 32 1.68 5.38 1.73
N SER A 33 0.49 4.84 1.98
CA SER A 33 0.09 3.53 1.46
C SER A 33 -1.37 3.56 1.07
N GLY A 34 -1.72 2.79 0.04
CA GLY A 34 -3.11 2.66 -0.38
C GLY A 34 -3.31 1.43 -1.25
N GLY A 35 -4.57 1.11 -1.51
CA GLY A 35 -4.93 0.03 -2.41
C GLY A 35 -6.27 0.31 -3.07
N GLN A 36 -6.36 -0.02 -4.36
CA GLN A 36 -7.59 0.00 -5.13
C GLN A 36 -7.66 -1.27 -5.96
N ASN A 37 -8.79 -1.98 -5.84
CA ASN A 37 -9.02 -3.26 -6.51
C ASN A 37 -7.94 -4.30 -6.11
N THR A 38 -7.41 -5.06 -7.07
CA THR A 38 -6.32 -6.04 -6.85
C THR A 38 -4.92 -5.43 -6.78
N MET A 39 -4.82 -4.12 -6.58
CA MET A 39 -3.55 -3.42 -6.57
C MET A 39 -3.38 -2.56 -5.33
N ARG A 40 -2.17 -2.60 -4.76
CA ARG A 40 -1.74 -1.83 -3.59
C ARG A 40 -0.36 -1.26 -3.79
N TYR A 41 -0.10 -0.14 -3.13
CA TYR A 41 1.17 0.56 -3.18
C TYR A 41 1.56 1.05 -1.78
N ALA A 42 2.86 1.09 -1.53
CA ALA A 42 3.47 1.56 -0.29
C ALA A 42 4.71 2.39 -0.63
N PHE A 43 4.68 3.66 -0.24
CA PHE A 43 5.73 4.63 -0.48
C PHE A 43 6.48 4.92 0.83
N PHE A 44 7.80 4.82 0.77
CA PHE A 44 8.73 5.00 1.88
C PHE A 44 9.65 6.16 1.54
N SER A 45 9.33 7.36 2.03
CA SER A 45 10.14 8.55 1.74
C SER A 45 11.55 8.43 2.34
N GLU A 46 11.70 7.76 3.48
CA GLU A 46 13.01 7.56 4.14
C GLU A 46 13.97 6.69 3.31
N LYS A 47 13.43 5.81 2.46
CA LYS A 47 14.20 4.88 1.62
C LYS A 47 14.14 5.24 0.14
N HIS A 48 13.43 6.32 -0.20
CA HIS A 48 13.11 6.71 -1.57
C HIS A 48 12.57 5.52 -2.38
N ARG A 49 11.67 4.75 -1.75
CA ARG A 49 11.22 3.46 -2.24
C ARG A 49 9.72 3.46 -2.46
N LEU A 50 9.29 2.95 -3.59
CA LEU A 50 7.90 2.66 -3.87
C LEU A 50 7.74 1.18 -4.16
N LEU A 51 6.92 0.52 -3.37
CA LEU A 51 6.50 -0.85 -3.62
C LEU A 51 5.11 -0.82 -4.19
N ILE A 52 4.91 -1.64 -5.21
CA ILE A 52 3.64 -1.83 -5.87
C ILE A 52 3.42 -3.33 -5.92
N GLU A 53 2.32 -3.78 -5.32
CA GLU A 53 1.82 -5.12 -5.57
C GLU A 53 0.59 -5.02 -6.45
N LYS A 54 0.66 -5.66 -7.60
CA LYS A 54 -0.43 -5.76 -8.55
C LYS A 54 -0.63 -7.22 -8.89
N ASP A 55 -1.85 -7.71 -8.68
CA ASP A 55 -2.20 -9.11 -8.96
C ASP A 55 -1.28 -10.11 -8.21
N GLY A 56 -0.89 -9.77 -6.97
CA GLY A 56 0.04 -10.58 -6.17
C GLY A 56 1.52 -10.46 -6.57
N LYS A 57 1.86 -9.70 -7.62
CA LYS A 57 3.25 -9.44 -8.01
C LYS A 57 3.77 -8.17 -7.35
N LEU A 58 4.67 -8.35 -6.38
CA LEU A 58 5.39 -7.26 -5.73
C LEU A 58 6.52 -6.74 -6.63
N THR A 59 6.60 -5.43 -6.80
CA THR A 59 7.65 -4.76 -7.57
C THR A 59 8.10 -3.50 -6.83
N ALA A 60 9.40 -3.28 -6.76
CA ALA A 60 10.02 -2.14 -6.10
C ALA A 60 10.64 -1.16 -7.12
N TYR A 61 10.43 0.12 -6.87
CA TYR A 61 10.87 1.24 -7.69
C TYR A 61 11.60 2.28 -6.82
N ASP A 62 12.60 2.92 -7.40
CA ASP A 62 13.27 4.07 -6.82
C ASP A 62 12.48 5.33 -7.20
N THR A 63 12.06 6.08 -6.19
CA THR A 63 11.32 7.32 -6.39
C THR A 63 12.22 8.54 -6.35
N GLY A 64 13.52 8.41 -6.06
CA GLY A 64 14.35 9.56 -5.67
C GLY A 64 13.59 10.48 -4.71
N ASP A 65 13.65 11.79 -4.97
CA ASP A 65 13.00 12.83 -4.16
C ASP A 65 11.48 13.02 -4.41
N HIS A 66 10.86 12.15 -5.21
CA HIS A 66 9.41 12.22 -5.47
C HIS A 66 8.61 11.80 -4.24
N ARG A 67 7.87 12.76 -3.66
CA ARG A 67 6.98 12.50 -2.53
C ARG A 67 5.59 12.13 -3.03
N ILE A 68 5.34 10.83 -3.12
CA ILE A 68 4.07 10.28 -3.59
C ILE A 68 2.96 10.52 -2.56
N SER A 69 1.91 11.23 -2.97
CA SER A 69 0.72 11.49 -2.15
C SER A 69 -0.52 10.74 -2.64
N GLY A 70 -0.49 10.15 -3.82
CA GLY A 70 -1.61 9.39 -4.38
C GLY A 70 -1.23 8.60 -5.62
N VAL A 71 -2.12 7.68 -6.01
CA VAL A 71 -1.99 6.85 -7.22
C VAL A 71 -3.28 6.87 -8.02
N SER A 72 -3.15 6.87 -9.34
CA SER A 72 -4.21 6.74 -10.32
C SER A 72 -3.87 5.61 -11.29
N GLN A 73 -4.82 4.70 -11.50
CA GLN A 73 -4.67 3.61 -12.49
C GLN A 73 -5.27 4.06 -13.83
N GLN A 74 -4.47 4.10 -14.89
CA GLN A 74 -5.00 4.25 -16.24
C GLN A 74 -5.50 2.88 -16.75
N GLN A 75 -6.78 2.83 -17.13
CA GLN A 75 -7.46 1.60 -17.54
C GLN A 75 -7.38 1.33 -19.06
N SER A 76 -6.72 2.19 -19.83
CA SER A 76 -6.72 2.12 -21.31
C SER A 76 -5.48 1.39 -21.84
N GLN A 77 -5.66 0.13 -22.27
CA GLN A 77 -4.80 -0.70 -23.17
C GLN A 77 -3.32 -0.95 -22.78
N GLY A 78 -2.75 -0.18 -21.86
CA GLY A 78 -1.50 -0.43 -21.15
C GLY A 78 -1.74 0.10 -19.75
N GLN A 79 -1.77 -0.79 -18.76
CA GLN A 79 -2.15 -0.42 -17.40
C GLN A 79 -0.98 0.31 -16.73
N GLU A 80 -0.77 1.56 -17.14
CA GLU A 80 0.22 2.48 -16.62
C GLU A 80 -0.31 3.12 -15.34
N LEU A 81 0.60 3.23 -14.38
CA LEU A 81 0.32 3.78 -13.07
C LEU A 81 0.86 5.17 -13.03
N VAL A 82 -0.01 6.12 -12.71
CA VAL A 82 0.35 7.51 -12.56
C VAL A 82 0.30 7.85 -11.08
N PHE A 83 1.43 8.31 -10.57
CA PHE A 83 1.54 8.76 -9.19
C PHE A 83 1.45 10.27 -9.14
N THR A 84 0.91 10.80 -8.06
CA THR A 84 0.90 12.24 -7.82
C THR A 84 1.97 12.58 -6.80
N SER A 85 2.90 13.43 -7.20
CA SER A 85 4.02 13.94 -6.42
C SER A 85 3.86 15.44 -6.14
N GLN A 86 4.68 16.00 -5.26
CA GLN A 86 4.76 17.45 -5.03
C GLN A 86 5.10 18.27 -6.29
N ASN A 87 5.75 17.64 -7.28
CA ASN A 87 6.18 18.27 -8.53
C ASN A 87 5.17 18.09 -9.68
N GLY A 88 4.09 17.33 -9.48
CA GLY A 88 3.14 16.94 -10.53
C GLY A 88 2.95 15.43 -10.59
N THR A 89 2.41 14.94 -11.71
CA THR A 89 2.25 13.51 -11.98
C THR A 89 3.58 12.87 -12.38
N VAL A 90 3.81 11.65 -11.90
CA VAL A 90 4.99 10.82 -12.15
C VAL A 90 4.50 9.49 -12.69
N ASP A 91 4.90 9.16 -13.90
CA ASP A 91 4.58 7.89 -14.52
C ASP A 91 5.46 6.78 -13.95
N LEU A 92 4.92 5.56 -13.84
CA LEU A 92 5.69 4.41 -13.36
C LEU A 92 6.91 4.10 -14.24
N ASP A 93 6.78 4.32 -15.55
CA ASP A 93 7.85 4.07 -16.52
C ASP A 93 9.03 5.04 -16.36
N ASP A 94 8.77 6.23 -15.80
CA ASP A 94 9.79 7.23 -15.47
C ASP A 94 10.56 6.85 -14.19
N LEU A 95 9.96 6.01 -13.34
CA LEU A 95 10.61 5.53 -12.12
C LEU A 95 11.61 4.42 -12.43
N LYS A 96 12.77 4.49 -11.77
CA LYS A 96 13.80 3.47 -11.92
C LYS A 96 13.36 2.18 -11.24
N TRP A 97 13.12 1.16 -12.04
CA TRP A 97 12.85 -0.19 -11.54
C TRP A 97 14.06 -0.73 -10.77
N ILE A 98 13.85 -1.19 -9.54
CA ILE A 98 14.90 -1.76 -8.69
C ILE A 98 14.87 -3.30 -8.74
N GLY A 99 13.68 -3.89 -8.79
CA GLY A 99 13.52 -5.34 -8.75
C GLY A 99 12.19 -5.79 -8.18
N CYS A 100 12.07 -7.09 -7.97
CA CYS A 100 10.99 -7.76 -7.21
C CYS A 100 11.61 -8.65 -6.14
#